data_AF-A0A7K8JR44-F1
#
_entry.id   AF-A0A7K8JR44-F1
#
_cell.length_a   1.000
_cell.length_b   1.000
_cell.length_c   1.000
_cell.angle_alpha   90.00
_cell.angle_beta   90.00
_cell.angle_gamma   90.00
#
_symmetry.space_group_name_H-M   'P 1'
#
loop_
_entity.id
_entity.type
_entity.pdbx_description
1 polymer ?
#
loop_
_entity_poly.entity_id
_entity_poly.type
_entity_poly.pdbx_seq_one_letter_code
_entity_poly.pdbx_strand_id
1 'polypeptide(L)'
;LSAPRVVVMAAAREELGAGRRRRLPAARALQLAGEVLAVAAGLKPALLYDCGAGGLAELRRYVDRLREAGLAPGRLHLLGMEGSALLLHPGLARRRLEAALRAHPAPFMDVSAGRQRPALCGPAEAEAIRGHLAALLAHLGATEATATGPVSSSEVDPAGWNLCTVVGVLLGYPAAYAFAAEEGTQNCLALTPLRVFTVQASCPRIRDGLRVQIYSFSIPESLCAELEEPLGAWRDGLKEAFSAQSDFVDLRISSEVVSLPAVAL
;
A
#
# COMPACT_ATOMS: atom_id res chain seq x y z
N LEU A 1 14.93 12.31 24.25
CA LEU A 1 13.63 11.85 23.67
C LEU A 1 12.59 11.91 24.77
N SER A 2 11.53 12.71 24.64
CA SER A 2 10.51 12.85 25.69
C SER A 2 9.73 11.54 25.86
N ALA A 3 9.73 11.02 27.10
CA ALA A 3 9.02 9.83 27.58
C ALA A 3 7.60 9.57 27.03
N PRO A 4 6.73 10.56 26.73
CA PRO A 4 5.38 10.32 26.20
C PRO A 4 5.31 9.48 24.92
N ARG A 5 6.26 9.57 23.98
CA ARG A 5 6.14 8.89 22.67
C ARG A 5 6.34 7.37 22.74
N VAL A 6 7.19 6.89 23.64
CA VAL A 6 7.45 5.45 23.85
C VAL A 6 6.26 4.79 24.57
N VAL A 7 5.64 5.53 25.50
CA VAL A 7 4.47 5.07 26.25
C VAL A 7 3.24 4.95 25.36
N VAL A 8 3.02 5.88 24.43
CA VAL A 8 1.87 5.79 23.51
C VAL A 8 2.02 4.63 22.52
N MET A 9 3.24 4.30 22.08
CA MET A 9 3.46 3.09 21.27
C MET A 9 3.26 1.80 22.06
N ALA A 10 3.60 1.78 23.35
CA ALA A 10 3.26 0.66 24.23
C ALA A 10 1.75 0.52 24.43
N ALA A 11 1.02 1.64 24.53
CA ALA A 11 -0.43 1.66 24.68
C ALA A 11 -1.18 1.33 23.38
N ALA A 12 -0.66 1.75 22.21
CA ALA A 12 -1.19 1.38 20.90
C ALA A 12 -1.05 -0.14 20.64
N ARG A 13 -0.05 -0.80 21.26
CA ARG A 13 0.07 -2.27 21.26
C ARG A 13 -1.00 -2.98 22.09
N GLU A 14 -1.63 -2.31 23.05
CA GLU A 14 -2.68 -2.93 23.88
C GLU A 14 -4.03 -3.00 23.15
N GLU A 15 -4.29 -2.02 22.27
CA GLU A 15 -5.49 -1.96 21.43
C GLU A 15 -5.45 -2.93 20.24
N LEU A 16 -4.24 -3.27 19.80
CA LEU A 16 -3.94 -4.26 18.78
C LEU A 16 -3.97 -5.68 19.38
N GLY A 17 -5.18 -6.13 19.75
CA GLY A 17 -5.41 -7.44 20.36
C GLY A 17 -6.48 -7.47 21.45
N ALA A 18 -7.63 -6.83 21.25
CA ALA A 18 -8.80 -6.98 22.13
C ALA A 18 -9.43 -8.39 21.98
N GLY A 19 -8.73 -9.41 22.48
CA GLY A 19 -9.12 -10.82 22.51
C GLY A 19 -7.98 -11.65 23.11
N ARG A 20 -8.31 -12.72 23.85
CA ARG A 20 -7.34 -13.58 24.58
C ARG A 20 -6.26 -14.26 23.71
N ARG A 21 -6.16 -13.97 22.41
CA ARG A 21 -5.16 -14.55 21.51
C ARG A 21 -4.57 -13.48 20.58
N ARG A 22 -3.27 -13.20 20.81
CA ARG A 22 -2.28 -12.51 19.96
C ARG A 22 -2.30 -10.97 19.97
N ARG A 23 -1.59 -10.38 20.94
CA ARG A 23 -1.04 -9.02 20.83
C ARG A 23 -0.04 -8.95 19.66
N LEU A 24 -0.07 -7.89 18.86
CA LEU A 24 0.93 -7.65 17.82
C LEU A 24 2.35 -7.55 18.43
N PRO A 25 3.37 -8.27 17.89
CA PRO A 25 4.74 -8.17 18.36
C PRO A 25 5.25 -6.73 18.35
N ALA A 26 6.10 -6.37 19.32
CA ALA A 26 6.63 -5.01 19.46
C ALA A 26 7.20 -4.45 18.16
N ALA A 27 8.04 -5.25 17.51
CA ALA A 27 8.68 -4.88 16.26
C ALA A 27 7.66 -4.62 15.14
N ARG A 28 6.59 -5.43 15.03
CA ARG A 28 5.56 -5.23 14.00
C ARG A 28 4.72 -3.98 14.27
N ALA A 29 4.38 -3.71 15.53
CA ALA A 29 3.67 -2.49 15.89
C ALA A 29 4.52 -1.23 15.66
N LEU A 30 5.83 -1.29 15.90
CA LEU A 30 6.75 -0.18 15.56
C LEU A 30 6.87 0.00 14.05
N GLN A 31 6.95 -1.10 13.30
CA GLN A 31 6.97 -1.07 11.83
C GLN A 31 5.70 -0.43 11.28
N LEU A 32 4.53 -0.84 11.78
CA LEU A 32 3.24 -0.30 11.38
C LEU A 32 3.15 1.20 11.66
N ALA A 33 3.64 1.67 12.80
CA ALA A 33 3.69 3.12 13.07
C ALA A 33 4.54 3.86 12.03
N GLY A 34 5.66 3.26 11.63
CA GLY A 34 6.50 3.78 10.54
C GLY A 34 5.75 3.84 9.21
N GLU A 35 5.01 2.78 8.86
CA GLU A 35 4.22 2.73 7.64
C GLU A 35 3.09 3.78 7.65
N VAL A 36 2.40 3.96 8.79
CA VAL A 36 1.38 5.01 8.99
C VAL A 36 2.00 6.40 8.83
N LEU A 37 3.18 6.65 9.42
CA LEU A 37 3.89 7.91 9.24
C LEU A 37 4.30 8.14 7.79
N ALA A 38 4.73 7.10 7.06
CA ALA A 38 5.06 7.22 5.65
C ALA A 38 3.85 7.60 4.79
N VAL A 39 2.66 7.08 5.10
CA VAL A 39 1.41 7.51 4.46
C VAL A 39 1.09 8.97 4.82
N ALA A 40 1.15 9.33 6.10
CA ALA A 40 0.85 10.68 6.57
C ALA A 40 1.81 11.74 6.00
N ALA A 41 3.09 11.40 5.84
CA ALA A 41 4.11 12.23 5.23
C ALA A 41 4.02 12.31 3.69
N GLY A 42 3.08 11.59 3.07
CA GLY A 42 2.90 11.58 1.62
C GLY A 42 3.97 10.81 0.84
N LEU A 43 4.76 9.95 1.51
CA LEU A 43 5.76 9.09 0.83
C LEU A 43 5.12 7.91 0.10
N LYS A 44 3.92 7.50 0.53
CA LYS A 44 3.11 6.49 -0.15
C LYS A 44 1.61 6.78 -0.02
N PRO A 45 0.82 6.46 -1.06
CA PRO A 45 -0.62 6.73 -1.08
C PRO A 45 -1.43 5.93 -0.06
N ALA A 46 -1.04 4.69 0.21
CA ALA A 46 -1.79 3.80 1.10
C ALA A 46 -0.90 2.78 1.81
N LEU A 47 -1.35 2.26 2.94
CA LEU A 47 -0.85 1.01 3.54
C LEU A 47 -2.00 0.00 3.65
N LEU A 48 -1.68 -1.29 3.43
CA LEU A 48 -2.60 -2.41 3.65
C LEU A 48 -2.40 -2.97 5.06
N TYR A 49 -3.46 -3.06 5.83
CA TYR A 49 -3.46 -3.62 7.18
C TYR A 49 -4.15 -4.99 7.17
N ASP A 50 -3.33 -6.04 7.22
CA ASP A 50 -3.75 -7.43 7.24
C ASP A 50 -3.59 -8.03 8.64
N CYS A 51 -4.40 -7.57 9.60
CA CYS A 51 -4.26 -7.99 10.99
C CYS A 51 -5.64 -8.23 11.63
N GLY A 52 -6.15 -9.44 11.43
CA GLY A 52 -7.13 -10.08 12.29
C GLY A 52 -8.58 -9.60 12.15
N ALA A 53 -9.45 -10.19 12.96
CA ALA A 53 -10.90 -9.98 12.91
C ALA A 53 -11.35 -8.54 13.23
N GLY A 54 -10.46 -7.71 13.78
CA GLY A 54 -10.75 -6.31 14.13
C GLY A 54 -10.70 -5.35 12.95
N GLY A 55 -10.05 -5.73 11.83
CA GLY A 55 -10.04 -5.02 10.55
C GLY A 55 -9.92 -3.50 10.67
N LEU A 56 -10.91 -2.78 10.15
CA LEU A 56 -10.95 -1.32 10.07
C LEU A 56 -11.08 -0.65 11.45
N ALA A 57 -11.85 -1.23 12.37
CA ALA A 57 -12.07 -0.65 13.70
C ALA A 57 -10.81 -0.71 14.57
N GLU A 58 -10.05 -1.80 14.47
CA GLU A 58 -8.76 -1.94 15.15
C GLU A 58 -7.73 -0.95 14.59
N LEU A 59 -7.61 -0.86 13.26
CA LEU A 59 -6.74 0.10 12.61
C LEU A 59 -7.12 1.55 12.98
N ARG A 60 -8.42 1.86 13.08
CA ARG A 60 -8.90 3.18 13.52
C ARG A 60 -8.40 3.54 14.91
N ARG A 61 -8.61 2.67 15.89
CA ARG A 61 -8.14 2.91 17.27
C ARG A 61 -6.62 3.10 17.31
N TYR A 62 -5.89 2.28 16.57
CA TYR A 62 -4.43 2.40 16.48
C TYR A 62 -3.98 3.76 15.91
N VAL A 63 -4.60 4.21 14.81
CA VAL A 63 -4.30 5.51 14.20
C VAL A 63 -4.66 6.66 15.14
N ASP A 64 -5.82 6.62 15.79
CA ASP A 64 -6.23 7.66 16.75
C ASP A 64 -5.22 7.79 17.90
N ARG A 65 -4.68 6.67 18.40
CA ARG A 65 -3.62 6.67 19.43
C ARG A 65 -2.31 7.27 18.93
N LEU A 66 -1.89 6.95 17.71
CA LEU A 66 -0.71 7.59 17.11
C LEU A 66 -0.90 9.10 17.03
N ARG A 67 -2.10 9.56 16.67
CA ARG A 67 -2.43 10.98 16.59
C ARG A 67 -2.44 11.66 17.95
N GLU A 68 -3.00 11.03 18.97
CA GLU A 68 -2.90 11.49 20.37
C GLU A 68 -1.43 11.64 20.82
N ALA A 69 -0.54 10.78 20.31
CA ALA A 69 0.91 10.88 20.51
C ALA A 69 1.59 12.03 19.76
N GLY A 70 0.84 12.78 18.94
CA GLY A 70 1.36 13.77 18.00
C GLY A 70 2.11 13.15 16.83
N LEU A 71 1.86 11.88 16.48
CA LEU A 71 2.36 11.19 15.29
C LEU A 71 1.29 11.23 14.19
N ALA A 72 1.71 11.18 12.92
CA ALA A 72 0.83 11.24 11.75
C ALA A 72 -0.05 12.50 11.66
N PRO A 73 0.56 13.70 11.64
CA PRO A 73 -0.19 14.94 11.37
C PRO A 73 -0.73 14.89 9.93
N GLY A 74 -2.00 15.24 9.74
CA GLY A 74 -2.63 15.21 8.41
C GLY A 74 -4.02 14.59 8.42
N ARG A 75 -4.73 14.70 7.28
CA ARG A 75 -5.99 13.99 7.06
C ARG A 75 -5.70 12.61 6.52
N LEU A 76 -6.30 11.59 7.12
CA LEU A 76 -6.18 10.20 6.69
C LEU A 76 -7.57 9.62 6.44
N HIS A 77 -7.63 8.59 5.59
CA HIS A 77 -8.87 7.90 5.29
C HIS A 77 -8.70 6.39 5.45
N LEU A 78 -9.63 5.73 6.11
CA LEU A 78 -9.68 4.28 6.24
C LEU A 78 -10.67 3.71 5.23
N LEU A 79 -10.20 2.88 4.32
CA LEU A 79 -11.02 2.22 3.32
C LEU A 79 -11.13 0.72 3.63
N GLY A 80 -12.34 0.23 3.82
CA GLY A 80 -12.64 -1.21 3.90
C GLY A 80 -12.96 -1.80 2.52
N MET A 81 -12.39 -2.96 2.22
CA MET A 81 -12.62 -3.71 0.98
C MET A 81 -12.55 -5.22 1.26
N GLU A 82 -13.68 -5.93 1.22
CA GLU A 82 -13.75 -7.40 1.38
C GLU A 82 -12.87 -7.95 2.53
N GLY A 83 -13.04 -7.40 3.73
CA GLY A 83 -12.27 -7.81 4.92
C GLY A 83 -10.84 -7.25 5.01
N SER A 84 -10.33 -6.62 3.96
CA SER A 84 -9.09 -5.84 3.99
C SER A 84 -9.34 -4.42 4.46
N ALA A 85 -8.37 -3.85 5.19
CA ALA A 85 -8.40 -2.45 5.61
C ALA A 85 -7.18 -1.70 5.06
N LEU A 86 -7.43 -0.57 4.40
CA LEU A 86 -6.39 0.31 3.86
C LEU A 86 -6.41 1.64 4.60
N LEU A 87 -5.23 2.14 4.99
CA LEU A 87 -5.07 3.53 5.42
C LEU A 87 -4.53 4.34 4.24
N LEU A 88 -5.26 5.38 3.85
CA LEU A 88 -4.96 6.21 2.69
C LEU A 88 -4.55 7.63 3.11
N HIS A 89 -3.62 8.20 2.36
CA HIS A 89 -3.50 9.65 2.21
C HIS A 89 -4.44 10.09 1.07
N PRO A 90 -5.64 10.64 1.35
CA PRO A 90 -6.73 10.75 0.37
C PRO A 90 -6.35 11.47 -0.93
N GLY A 91 -5.72 12.64 -0.83
CA GLY A 91 -5.28 13.39 -2.01
C GLY A 91 -4.19 12.69 -2.84
N LEU A 92 -3.37 11.84 -2.22
CA LEU A 92 -2.33 11.10 -2.92
C LEU A 92 -2.91 9.82 -3.55
N ALA A 93 -3.80 9.13 -2.85
CA ALA A 93 -4.54 7.98 -3.39
C ALA A 93 -5.38 8.37 -4.61
N ARG A 94 -6.10 9.50 -4.57
CA ARG A 94 -6.83 10.03 -5.73
C ARG A 94 -5.92 10.32 -6.92
N ARG A 95 -4.83 11.07 -6.71
CA ARG A 95 -3.84 11.35 -7.77
C ARG A 95 -3.25 10.06 -8.33
N ARG A 96 -3.05 9.03 -7.51
CA ARG A 96 -2.53 7.74 -7.95
C ARG A 96 -3.54 7.00 -8.84
N LEU A 97 -4.82 6.95 -8.45
CA LEU A 97 -5.89 6.37 -9.28
C LEU A 97 -6.02 7.12 -10.61
N GLU A 98 -6.04 8.45 -10.56
CA GLU A 98 -6.08 9.28 -11.77
C GLU A 98 -4.87 9.05 -12.69
N ALA A 99 -3.67 8.92 -12.13
CA ALA A 99 -2.47 8.60 -12.91
C ALA A 99 -2.58 7.22 -13.57
N ALA A 100 -3.06 6.21 -12.84
CA ALA A 100 -3.30 4.88 -13.40
C ALA A 100 -4.34 4.91 -14.53
N LEU A 101 -5.42 5.69 -14.37
CA LEU A 101 -6.46 5.88 -15.39
C LEU A 101 -5.95 6.61 -16.64
N ARG A 102 -4.93 7.47 -16.53
CA ARG A 102 -4.31 8.17 -17.66
C ARG A 102 -3.12 7.44 -18.30
N ALA A 103 -2.49 6.50 -17.59
CA ALA A 103 -1.30 5.82 -18.06
C ALA A 103 -1.56 5.05 -19.36
N HIS A 104 -0.71 5.23 -20.37
CA HIS A 104 -0.78 4.50 -21.64
C HIS A 104 0.63 4.11 -22.11
N PRO A 105 0.95 2.82 -22.26
CA PRO A 105 0.10 1.66 -21.96
C PRO A 105 -0.23 1.54 -20.46
N ALA A 106 -1.25 0.73 -20.13
CA ALA A 106 -1.60 0.47 -18.74
C ALA A 106 -0.49 -0.37 -18.07
N PRO A 107 0.03 0.01 -16.89
CA PRO A 107 1.08 -0.76 -16.22
C PRO A 107 0.46 -1.94 -15.42
N PHE A 108 -0.40 -2.71 -16.07
CA PHE A 108 -1.03 -3.90 -15.49
C PHE A 108 -0.38 -5.15 -16.07
N MET A 109 0.00 -6.07 -15.19
CA MET A 109 0.72 -7.29 -15.55
C MET A 109 -0.21 -8.48 -15.37
N ASP A 110 -0.61 -9.10 -16.47
CA ASP A 110 -1.38 -10.34 -16.45
C ASP A 110 -0.48 -11.51 -16.03
N VAL A 111 -0.81 -12.08 -14.87
CA VAL A 111 -0.13 -13.20 -14.23
C VAL A 111 -1.07 -14.40 -14.04
N SER A 112 -2.17 -14.46 -14.80
CA SER A 112 -3.16 -15.55 -14.72
C SER A 112 -2.51 -16.93 -14.86
N ALA A 113 -3.06 -17.93 -14.16
CA ALA A 113 -2.48 -19.27 -14.05
C ALA A 113 -2.37 -19.98 -15.41
N GLY A 114 -3.31 -19.73 -16.33
CA GLY A 114 -3.28 -20.29 -17.68
C GLY A 114 -2.14 -19.81 -18.58
N ARG A 115 -1.36 -18.80 -18.16
CA ARG A 115 -0.26 -18.26 -18.97
C ARG A 115 1.03 -19.06 -18.81
N GLN A 116 1.76 -19.18 -19.91
CA GLN A 116 3.14 -19.70 -19.87
C GLN A 116 4.15 -18.71 -19.27
N ARG A 117 3.88 -17.40 -19.37
CA ARG A 117 4.71 -16.33 -18.84
C ARG A 117 3.88 -15.08 -18.56
N PRO A 118 4.30 -14.25 -17.57
CA PRO A 118 3.65 -12.98 -17.33
C PRO A 118 3.80 -12.05 -18.53
N ALA A 119 2.80 -11.20 -18.74
CA ALA A 119 2.79 -10.20 -19.81
C ALA A 119 2.06 -8.94 -19.35
N LEU A 120 2.15 -7.86 -20.12
CA LEU A 120 1.24 -6.72 -19.94
C LEU A 120 -0.18 -7.12 -20.36
N CYS A 121 -1.17 -6.61 -19.63
CA CYS A 121 -2.58 -6.81 -19.95
C CYS A 121 -2.93 -6.29 -21.35
N GLY A 122 -3.85 -6.97 -22.03
CA GLY A 122 -4.42 -6.51 -23.28
C GLY A 122 -5.33 -5.28 -23.08
N PRO A 123 -5.71 -4.57 -24.17
CA PRO A 123 -6.56 -3.38 -24.07
C PRO A 123 -7.91 -3.63 -23.36
N ALA A 124 -8.57 -4.77 -23.64
CA ALA A 124 -9.86 -5.09 -23.04
C ALA A 124 -9.76 -5.35 -21.53
N GLU A 125 -8.75 -6.11 -21.10
CA GLU A 125 -8.47 -6.37 -19.68
C GLU A 125 -8.11 -5.08 -18.94
N ALA A 126 -7.26 -4.26 -19.55
CA ALA A 126 -6.88 -2.97 -19.00
C ALA A 126 -8.10 -2.04 -18.85
N GLU A 127 -9.03 -2.04 -19.80
CA GLU A 127 -10.24 -1.23 -19.73
C GLU A 127 -11.19 -1.70 -18.61
N ALA A 128 -11.35 -3.01 -18.44
CA ALA A 128 -12.12 -3.55 -17.32
C ALA A 128 -11.53 -3.11 -15.96
N ILE A 129 -10.20 -3.20 -15.80
CA ILE A 129 -9.50 -2.72 -14.62
C ILE A 129 -9.71 -1.21 -14.42
N ARG A 130 -9.63 -0.40 -15.50
CA ARG A 130 -9.90 1.05 -15.43
C ARG A 130 -11.32 1.33 -14.95
N GLY A 131 -12.31 0.55 -15.36
CA GLY A 131 -13.68 0.64 -14.82
C GLY A 131 -13.71 0.53 -13.30
N HIS A 132 -13.03 -0.46 -12.73
CA HIS A 132 -12.93 -0.63 -11.27
C HIS A 132 -12.22 0.55 -10.59
N LEU A 133 -11.09 1.01 -11.15
CA LEU A 133 -10.35 2.17 -10.62
C LEU A 133 -11.16 3.47 -10.69
N ALA A 134 -11.96 3.66 -11.75
CA ALA A 134 -12.83 4.82 -11.91
C ALA A 134 -13.98 4.82 -10.89
N ALA A 135 -14.60 3.67 -10.65
CA ALA A 135 -15.61 3.51 -9.61
C ALA A 135 -15.05 3.84 -8.22
N LEU A 136 -13.84 3.34 -7.91
CA LEU A 136 -13.14 3.65 -6.66
C LEU A 136 -12.79 5.14 -6.55
N LEU A 137 -12.31 5.77 -7.63
CA LEU A 137 -12.00 7.19 -7.64
C LEU A 137 -13.24 8.05 -7.35
N ALA A 138 -14.38 7.70 -7.96
CA ALA A 138 -15.65 8.36 -7.70
C ALA A 138 -16.09 8.22 -6.23
N HIS A 139 -15.96 7.02 -5.66
CA HIS A 139 -16.23 6.76 -4.25
C HIS A 139 -15.37 7.61 -3.31
N LEU A 140 -14.05 7.65 -3.53
CA LEU A 140 -13.15 8.48 -2.73
C LEU A 140 -13.46 9.97 -2.88
N GLY A 141 -13.86 10.42 -4.06
CA GLY A 141 -14.30 11.81 -4.30
C GLY A 141 -15.55 12.19 -3.50
N ALA A 142 -16.57 11.33 -3.49
CA ALA A 142 -17.79 11.54 -2.71
C ALA A 142 -17.51 11.51 -1.20
N THR A 143 -16.64 10.61 -0.76
CA THR A 143 -16.26 10.47 0.65
C THR A 143 -15.46 11.67 1.14
N GLU A 144 -14.55 12.21 0.34
CA GLU A 144 -13.78 13.40 0.70
C GLU A 144 -14.66 14.64 0.87
N ALA A 145 -15.68 14.80 0.02
CA ALA A 145 -16.63 15.92 0.10
C ALA A 145 -17.46 15.93 1.39
N THR A 146 -17.64 14.76 2.02
CA THR A 146 -18.45 14.57 3.23
C THR A 146 -17.62 14.32 4.49
N ALA A 147 -16.29 14.16 4.34
CA ALA A 147 -15.39 13.84 5.43
C ALA A 147 -15.30 14.98 6.46
N THR A 148 -15.69 14.66 7.69
CA THR A 148 -15.54 15.54 8.85
C THR A 148 -14.45 15.01 9.77
N GLY A 149 -13.57 15.91 10.24
CA GLY A 149 -12.47 15.56 11.13
C GLY A 149 -11.20 15.04 10.44
N PRO A 150 -10.21 14.60 11.23
CA PRO A 150 -8.88 14.28 10.72
C PRO A 150 -8.72 12.85 10.20
N VAL A 151 -9.59 11.93 10.62
CA VAL A 151 -9.60 10.54 10.14
C VAL A 151 -11.03 10.20 9.75
N SER A 152 -11.27 9.94 8.48
CA SER A 152 -12.56 9.47 7.96
C SER A 152 -12.49 7.98 7.62
N SER A 153 -13.64 7.35 7.42
CA SER A 153 -13.73 5.94 7.04
C SER A 153 -14.86 5.71 6.05
N SER A 154 -14.67 4.77 5.13
CA SER A 154 -15.69 4.30 4.20
C SER A 154 -15.43 2.85 3.82
N GLU A 155 -16.41 2.21 3.20
CA GLU A 155 -16.31 0.86 2.67
C GLU A 155 -16.83 0.84 1.24
N VAL A 156 -16.26 -0.05 0.42
CA VAL A 156 -16.75 -0.34 -0.93
C VAL A 156 -17.03 -1.83 -1.05
N ASP A 157 -18.03 -2.17 -1.85
CA ASP A 157 -18.26 -3.55 -2.30
C ASP A 157 -17.43 -3.78 -3.57
N PRO A 158 -16.38 -4.61 -3.52
CA PRO A 158 -15.50 -4.83 -4.66
C PRO A 158 -15.97 -5.97 -5.57
N ALA A 159 -17.26 -6.34 -5.54
CA ALA A 159 -17.79 -7.43 -6.37
C ALA A 159 -17.30 -7.34 -7.84
N GLY A 160 -16.60 -8.39 -8.28
CA GLY A 160 -16.04 -8.51 -9.63
C GLY A 160 -14.71 -7.77 -9.86
N TRP A 161 -14.17 -7.07 -8.86
CA TRP A 161 -12.92 -6.33 -9.00
C TRP A 161 -11.72 -7.27 -8.90
N ASN A 162 -10.66 -6.99 -9.67
CA ASN A 162 -9.35 -7.54 -9.36
C ASN A 162 -8.75 -6.80 -8.15
N LEU A 163 -8.99 -7.33 -6.95
CA LEU A 163 -8.51 -6.73 -5.71
C LEU A 163 -7.00 -6.58 -5.66
N CYS A 164 -6.24 -7.55 -6.15
CA CYS A 164 -4.78 -7.46 -6.20
C CYS A 164 -4.32 -6.26 -7.02
N THR A 165 -4.93 -6.03 -8.19
CA THR A 165 -4.63 -4.87 -9.03
C THR A 165 -5.01 -3.57 -8.34
N VAL A 166 -6.23 -3.47 -7.81
CA VAL A 166 -6.75 -2.25 -7.18
C VAL A 166 -5.90 -1.88 -5.95
N VAL A 167 -5.61 -2.86 -5.09
CA VAL A 167 -4.75 -2.68 -3.92
C VAL A 167 -3.33 -2.31 -4.34
N GLY A 168 -2.74 -2.98 -5.34
CA GLY A 168 -1.41 -2.63 -5.85
C GLY A 168 -1.30 -1.18 -6.35
N VAL A 169 -2.33 -0.71 -7.08
CA VAL A 169 -2.44 0.69 -7.52
C VAL A 169 -2.55 1.63 -6.31
N LEU A 170 -3.44 1.33 -5.36
CA LEU A 170 -3.62 2.15 -4.16
C LEU A 170 -2.39 2.21 -3.27
N LEU A 171 -1.60 1.12 -3.19
CA LEU A 171 -0.32 1.08 -2.48
C LEU A 171 0.76 1.91 -3.16
N GLY A 172 0.54 2.35 -4.39
CA GLY A 172 1.44 3.22 -5.14
C GLY A 172 2.49 2.47 -5.95
N TYR A 173 2.26 1.18 -6.22
CA TYR A 173 3.21 0.38 -7.02
C TYR A 173 3.21 0.84 -8.47
N PRO A 174 4.39 1.00 -9.10
CA PRO A 174 4.52 1.51 -10.47
C PRO A 174 3.79 0.67 -11.51
N ALA A 175 3.70 -0.64 -11.26
CA ALA A 175 2.88 -1.59 -11.98
C ALA A 175 2.15 -2.50 -10.99
N ALA A 176 1.01 -3.07 -11.41
CA ALA A 176 0.18 -3.91 -10.56
C ALA A 176 -0.14 -5.24 -11.24
N TYR A 177 -0.14 -6.32 -10.47
CA TYR A 177 -0.55 -7.63 -10.96
C TYR A 177 -2.05 -7.69 -11.20
N ALA A 178 -2.44 -8.40 -12.24
CA ALA A 178 -3.80 -8.74 -12.60
C ALA A 178 -3.88 -10.24 -12.91
N PHE A 179 -4.97 -10.87 -12.53
CA PHE A 179 -5.24 -12.28 -12.81
C PHE A 179 -6.75 -12.54 -12.85
N ALA A 180 -7.17 -13.57 -13.55
CA ALA A 180 -8.57 -13.98 -13.57
C ALA A 180 -8.97 -14.56 -12.20
N ALA A 181 -9.79 -13.83 -11.43
CA ALA A 181 -10.26 -14.27 -10.11
C ALA A 181 -11.10 -15.56 -10.19
N GLU A 182 -11.72 -15.84 -11.35
CA GLU A 182 -12.48 -17.06 -11.62
C GLU A 182 -11.61 -18.34 -11.63
N GLU A 183 -10.29 -18.20 -11.83
CA GLU A 183 -9.32 -19.31 -11.86
C GLU A 183 -8.73 -19.63 -10.46
N GLY A 184 -9.19 -18.93 -9.41
CA GLY A 184 -8.69 -19.08 -8.04
C GLY A 184 -7.50 -18.16 -7.72
N THR A 185 -6.70 -18.52 -6.72
CA THR A 185 -5.54 -17.73 -6.24
C THR A 185 -4.21 -18.11 -6.91
N GLN A 186 -4.27 -18.99 -7.91
CA GLN A 186 -3.07 -19.45 -8.64
C GLN A 186 -2.59 -18.39 -9.63
N ASN A 187 -1.29 -18.40 -9.92
CA ASN A 187 -0.66 -17.48 -10.88
C ASN A 187 0.52 -18.17 -11.59
N CYS A 188 0.97 -17.58 -12.70
CA CYS A 188 2.08 -18.13 -13.50
C CYS A 188 3.48 -17.74 -12.98
N LEU A 189 3.61 -17.21 -11.76
CA LEU A 189 4.89 -16.68 -11.25
C LEU A 189 5.79 -17.74 -10.61
N ALA A 190 5.34 -18.98 -10.49
CA ALA A 190 6.15 -20.08 -9.97
C ALA A 190 7.45 -20.21 -10.78
N LEU A 191 8.59 -20.15 -10.09
CA LEU A 191 9.95 -20.18 -10.65
C LEU A 191 10.24 -19.09 -11.70
N THR A 192 9.36 -18.10 -11.86
CA THR A 192 9.60 -16.93 -12.69
C THR A 192 10.57 -16.00 -11.96
N PRO A 193 11.65 -15.51 -12.60
CA PRO A 193 12.50 -14.49 -12.00
C PRO A 193 11.72 -13.20 -11.76
N LEU A 194 11.72 -12.73 -10.51
CA LEU A 194 11.05 -11.53 -10.07
C LEU A 194 12.10 -10.52 -9.59
N ARG A 195 12.02 -9.29 -10.10
CA ARG A 195 12.77 -8.17 -9.55
C ARG A 195 11.99 -7.59 -8.38
N VAL A 196 12.51 -7.80 -7.17
CA VAL A 196 11.95 -7.24 -5.94
C VAL A 196 12.58 -5.88 -5.70
N PHE A 197 11.73 -4.87 -5.53
CA PHE A 197 12.13 -3.51 -5.14
C PHE A 197 11.83 -3.31 -3.66
N THR A 198 12.82 -2.83 -2.92
CA THR A 198 12.69 -2.50 -1.51
C THR A 198 13.06 -1.04 -1.30
N VAL A 199 12.16 -0.30 -0.67
CA VAL A 199 12.39 1.08 -0.25
C VAL A 199 12.39 1.13 1.26
N GLN A 200 13.45 1.65 1.83
CA GLN A 200 13.61 1.83 3.27
C GLN A 200 14.05 3.24 3.59
N ALA A 201 13.62 3.75 4.73
CA ALA A 201 14.13 4.99 5.30
C ALA A 201 14.10 4.91 6.84
N SER A 202 14.98 5.65 7.49
CA SER A 202 14.99 5.76 8.95
C SER A 202 14.01 6.83 9.40
N CYS A 203 13.21 6.55 10.43
CA CYS A 203 12.30 7.52 11.02
C CYS A 203 12.81 7.94 12.41
N PRO A 204 13.43 9.12 12.58
CA PRO A 204 13.96 9.58 13.86
C PRO A 204 12.88 9.77 14.94
N ARG A 205 11.62 9.89 14.52
CA ARG A 205 10.46 10.03 15.42
C ARG A 205 10.07 8.72 16.09
N ILE A 206 10.57 7.58 15.58
CA ILE A 206 10.34 6.25 16.10
C ILE A 206 11.63 5.74 16.76
N ARG A 207 11.47 5.01 17.87
CA ARG A 207 12.55 4.44 18.70
C ARG A 207 13.79 4.05 17.90
N ASP A 208 14.95 4.52 18.37
CA ASP A 208 16.29 4.20 17.84
C ASP A 208 16.47 4.46 16.33
N GLY A 209 15.68 5.38 15.75
CA GLY A 209 15.76 5.70 14.33
C GLY A 209 15.37 4.52 13.43
N LEU A 210 14.33 3.77 13.84
CA LEU A 210 13.87 2.55 13.18
C LEU A 210 13.89 2.69 11.65
N ARG A 211 14.51 1.70 11.00
CA ARG A 211 14.49 1.56 9.54
C ARG A 211 13.15 0.97 9.11
N VAL A 212 12.30 1.83 8.57
CA VAL A 212 10.96 1.50 8.08
C VAL A 212 11.05 1.06 6.62
N GLN A 213 10.35 -0.02 6.29
CA GLN A 213 10.17 -0.46 4.90
C GLN A 213 8.93 0.23 4.36
N ILE A 214 9.13 1.21 3.47
CA ILE A 214 8.06 2.02 2.89
C ILE A 214 7.40 1.27 1.73
N TYR A 215 8.19 0.64 0.87
CA TYR A 215 7.70 -0.19 -0.24
C TYR A 215 8.40 -1.54 -0.25
N SER A 216 7.65 -2.56 -0.65
CA SER A 216 8.15 -3.87 -1.03
C SER A 216 7.20 -4.44 -2.07
N PHE A 217 7.63 -4.46 -3.33
CA PHE A 217 6.86 -5.01 -4.43
C PHE A 217 7.81 -5.73 -5.40
N SER A 218 7.23 -6.56 -6.25
CA SER A 218 7.98 -7.23 -7.31
C SER A 218 7.35 -6.96 -8.66
N ILE A 219 8.17 -7.08 -9.71
CA ILE A 219 7.71 -7.21 -11.08
C ILE A 219 8.43 -8.41 -11.72
N PRO A 220 7.85 -9.04 -12.75
CA PRO A 220 8.56 -10.06 -13.51
C PRO A 220 9.78 -9.45 -14.20
N GLU A 221 10.94 -10.10 -14.07
CA GLU A 221 12.19 -9.62 -14.67
C GLU A 221 12.04 -9.44 -16.18
N SER A 222 11.25 -10.32 -16.82
CA SER A 222 10.96 -10.26 -18.26
C SER A 222 10.20 -9.02 -18.71
N LEU A 223 9.59 -8.25 -17.81
CA LEU A 223 8.83 -7.04 -18.10
C LEU A 223 9.55 -5.76 -17.66
N CYS A 224 10.80 -5.85 -17.18
CA CYS A 224 11.53 -4.69 -16.68
C CYS A 224 11.78 -3.63 -17.76
N ALA A 225 12.04 -4.04 -19.00
CA ALA A 225 12.28 -3.11 -20.10
C ALA A 225 10.99 -2.35 -20.47
N GLU A 226 9.88 -3.07 -20.57
CA GLU A 226 8.56 -2.49 -20.86
C GLU A 226 8.06 -1.57 -19.75
N LEU A 227 8.52 -1.76 -18.51
CA LEU A 227 8.15 -0.97 -17.34
C LEU A 227 9.22 0.06 -16.93
N GLU A 228 10.28 0.25 -17.73
CA GLU A 228 11.39 1.14 -17.37
C GLU A 228 10.91 2.58 -17.11
N GLU A 229 10.08 3.13 -18.00
CA GLU A 229 9.52 4.48 -17.86
C GLU A 229 8.66 4.64 -16.59
N PRO A 230 7.61 3.82 -16.34
CA PRO A 230 6.82 3.97 -15.12
C PRO A 230 7.62 3.71 -13.83
N LEU A 231 8.62 2.83 -13.87
CA LEU A 231 9.55 2.62 -12.74
C LEU A 231 10.43 3.85 -12.48
N GLY A 232 10.96 4.47 -13.55
CA GLY A 232 11.74 5.69 -13.49
C GLY A 232 10.94 6.85 -12.90
N ALA A 233 9.76 7.12 -13.46
CA ALA A 233 8.86 8.17 -13.00
C ALA A 233 8.43 7.96 -11.54
N TRP A 234 8.12 6.72 -11.14
CA TRP A 234 7.81 6.39 -9.75
C TRP A 234 8.99 6.67 -8.82
N ARG A 235 10.20 6.25 -9.19
CA ARG A 235 11.41 6.44 -8.39
C ARG A 235 11.72 7.91 -8.19
N ASP A 236 11.57 8.72 -9.24
CA ASP A 236 11.88 10.14 -9.19
C ASP A 236 10.83 10.90 -8.39
N GLY A 237 9.53 10.59 -8.58
CA GLY A 237 8.47 11.12 -7.74
C GLY A 237 8.62 10.75 -6.26
N LEU A 238 9.11 9.54 -5.95
CA LEU A 238 9.43 9.14 -4.58
C LEU A 238 10.58 9.96 -3.98
N LYS A 239 11.65 10.22 -4.74
CA LYS A 239 12.78 11.06 -4.28
C LYS A 239 12.34 12.51 -4.06
N GLU A 240 11.48 13.04 -4.92
CA GLU A 240 10.91 14.37 -4.78
C GLU A 240 10.05 14.45 -3.50
N ALA A 241 9.11 13.52 -3.32
CA ALA A 241 8.28 13.43 -2.12
C ALA A 241 9.13 13.27 -0.86
N PHE A 242 10.21 12.49 -0.93
CA PHE A 242 11.16 12.32 0.18
C PHE A 242 11.87 13.62 0.53
N SER A 243 12.26 14.42 -0.46
CA SER A 243 12.93 15.71 -0.25
C SER A 243 11.99 16.79 0.29
N ALA A 244 10.67 16.64 0.08
CA ALA A 244 9.64 17.57 0.53
C ALA A 244 9.16 17.34 1.97
N GLN A 245 9.66 16.30 2.66
CA GLN A 245 9.28 15.94 4.04
C GLN A 245 10.49 15.88 4.98
N SER A 246 10.24 15.87 6.30
CA SER A 246 11.29 15.85 7.34
C SER A 246 11.13 14.74 8.39
N ASP A 247 10.14 13.86 8.22
CA ASP A 247 9.85 12.75 9.13
C ASP A 247 10.78 11.54 8.92
N PHE A 248 11.35 11.42 7.72
CA PHE A 248 12.23 10.32 7.31
C PHE A 248 13.56 10.84 6.76
N VAL A 249 14.63 10.09 7.05
CA VAL A 249 16.01 10.32 6.61
C VAL A 249 16.61 9.02 6.04
N ASP A 250 17.76 9.12 5.38
CA ASP A 250 18.51 7.96 4.86
C ASP A 250 17.71 7.05 3.91
N LEU A 251 17.06 7.64 2.90
CA LEU A 251 16.35 6.91 1.85
C LEU A 251 17.29 5.92 1.16
N ARG A 252 16.87 4.65 1.13
CA ARG A 252 17.52 3.58 0.39
C ARG A 252 16.51 2.92 -0.53
N ILE A 253 16.84 2.87 -1.81
CA ILE A 253 16.11 2.13 -2.83
C ILE A 253 17.05 1.04 -3.34
N SER A 254 16.66 -0.21 -3.21
CA SER A 254 17.41 -1.37 -3.70
C SER A 254 16.51 -2.30 -4.50
N SER A 255 17.12 -3.09 -5.36
CA SER A 255 16.42 -4.19 -6.04
C SER A 255 17.29 -5.43 -6.13
N GLU A 256 16.66 -6.59 -6.07
CA GLU A 256 17.30 -7.89 -6.30
C GLU A 256 16.41 -8.79 -7.15
N VAL A 257 16.99 -9.81 -7.79
CA VAL A 257 16.24 -10.78 -8.58
C VAL A 257 16.16 -12.08 -7.78
N VAL A 258 14.93 -12.57 -7.60
CA VAL A 258 14.64 -13.81 -6.88
C VAL A 258 13.77 -14.73 -7.72
N SER A 259 13.88 -16.04 -7.49
CA SER A 259 12.97 -17.04 -8.05
C SER A 259 12.42 -17.89 -6.91
N LEU A 260 11.10 -17.92 -6.77
CA LEU A 260 10.42 -18.62 -5.68
C LEU A 260 9.59 -19.77 -6.26
N PRO A 261 9.48 -20.91 -5.56
CA PRO A 261 8.67 -22.04 -6.02
C PRO A 261 7.18 -21.72 -6.07
N ALA A 262 6.72 -20.75 -5.27
CA ALA A 262 5.37 -20.25 -5.26
C ALA A 262 5.36 -18.77 -4.85
N VAL A 263 4.40 -18.01 -5.38
CA VAL A 263 4.21 -16.59 -5.08
C VAL A 263 2.75 -16.38 -4.70
N ALA A 264 2.51 -15.81 -3.53
CA ALA A 264 1.18 -15.38 -3.09
C ALA A 264 0.99 -13.90 -3.42
N LEU A 265 -0.21 -13.53 -3.85
CA LEU A 265 -0.59 -12.20 -4.30
C LEU A 265 -1.72 -11.62 -3.46
#